data_AF-A0A534I8G0-F1
#
_entry.id   AF-A0A534I8G0-F1
#
_cell.length_a   1.000
_cell.length_b   1.000
_cell.length_c   1.000
_cell.angle_alpha   90.00
_cell.angle_beta   90.00
_cell.angle_gamma   90.00
#
_symmetry.space_group_name_H-M   'P 1'
#
loop_
_entity.id
_entity.type
_entity.pdbx_description
1 polymer ?
#
loop_
_entity_poly.entity_id
_entity_poly.type
_entity_poly.pdbx_seq_one_letter_code
_entity_poly.pdbx_strand_id
1 'polypeptide(L)'
;MDVVVLGESRVAFLPVVRGLVPEGDRVRSAIAEVRPDAVALTVGREELDALTAYDGAQAEPANWEEEMYVAGLRQWGDVRKPPPCFVEAVRTAKELGVAVRALDFNDEDYTEAFTAKIGTLDLLWHTRLEKKAREHGFLATTPEEFVLEFDA
;
A
#
# COMPACT_ATOMS: atom_id res chain seq x y z
N MET A 1 3.08 -15.71 -2.45
CA MET A 1 3.28 -15.05 -3.76
C MET A 1 2.63 -15.95 -4.78
N ASP A 2 1.65 -15.41 -5.51
CA ASP A 2 0.92 -16.15 -6.52
C ASP A 2 1.39 -15.76 -7.91
N VAL A 3 1.38 -16.68 -8.86
CA VAL A 3 1.81 -16.41 -10.24
C VAL A 3 0.71 -16.83 -11.20
N VAL A 4 0.27 -15.91 -12.03
CA VAL A 4 -0.72 -16.14 -13.09
C VAL A 4 -0.02 -16.05 -14.44
N VAL A 5 -0.31 -17.02 -15.32
CA VAL A 5 0.20 -17.04 -16.70
C VAL A 5 -0.88 -16.48 -17.63
N LEU A 6 -0.54 -15.44 -18.39
CA LEU A 6 -1.42 -14.77 -19.35
C LEU A 6 -0.76 -14.76 -20.72
N GLY A 7 -1.06 -15.78 -21.54
CA GLY A 7 -0.37 -16.00 -22.80
C GLY A 7 1.11 -16.29 -22.58
N GLU A 8 1.98 -15.49 -23.17
CA GLU A 8 3.45 -15.58 -22.99
C GLU A 8 3.94 -14.81 -21.75
N SER A 9 3.06 -14.07 -21.07
CA SER A 9 3.39 -13.26 -19.90
C SER A 9 3.16 -14.00 -18.59
N ARG A 10 3.92 -13.64 -17.56
CA ARG A 10 3.74 -14.11 -16.18
C ARG A 10 3.55 -12.90 -15.27
N VAL A 11 2.52 -12.93 -14.44
CA VAL A 11 2.23 -11.89 -13.45
C VAL A 11 2.38 -12.50 -12.06
N ALA A 12 3.32 -11.98 -11.28
CA ALA A 12 3.55 -12.38 -9.90
C ALA A 12 2.89 -11.37 -8.95
N PHE A 13 2.03 -11.86 -8.05
CA PHE A 13 1.36 -11.08 -7.02
C PHE A 13 2.06 -11.29 -5.68
N LEU A 14 2.62 -10.21 -5.15
CA LEU A 14 3.27 -10.20 -3.84
C LEU A 14 2.40 -9.44 -2.84
N PRO A 15 1.64 -10.13 -1.97
CA PRO A 15 0.96 -9.47 -0.86
C PRO A 15 2.00 -8.98 0.16
N VAL A 16 1.81 -7.76 0.64
CA VAL A 16 2.67 -7.08 1.62
C VAL A 16 1.83 -6.36 2.66
N VAL A 17 2.35 -6.24 3.88
CA VAL A 17 1.76 -5.40 4.93
C VAL A 17 2.36 -4.00 4.87
N ARG A 18 1.59 -3.01 4.42
CA ARG A 18 2.08 -1.64 4.26
C ARG A 18 2.62 -1.12 5.61
N GLY A 19 3.87 -0.67 5.62
CA GLY A 19 4.49 -0.03 6.78
C GLY A 19 5.38 -0.91 7.65
N LEU A 20 5.22 -2.24 7.65
CA LEU A 20 6.12 -3.12 8.42
C LEU A 20 7.52 -3.18 7.80
N VAL A 21 8.55 -3.03 8.63
CA VAL A 21 9.97 -3.05 8.19
C VAL A 21 10.36 -4.35 7.47
N PRO A 22 10.01 -5.56 7.96
CA PRO A 22 10.36 -6.81 7.29
C PRO A 22 9.81 -6.95 5.85
N GLU A 23 8.76 -6.21 5.50
CA GLU A 23 8.20 -6.26 4.15
C GLU A 23 9.13 -5.68 3.09
N GLY A 24 10.04 -4.77 3.47
CA GLY A 24 11.08 -4.28 2.57
C GLY A 24 11.99 -5.41 2.07
N ASP A 25 12.44 -6.28 2.97
CA ASP A 25 13.32 -7.40 2.63
C ASP A 25 12.58 -8.48 1.84
N ARG A 26 11.30 -8.72 2.15
CA ARG A 26 10.42 -9.59 1.36
C ARG A 26 10.31 -9.11 -0.09
N VAL A 27 10.07 -7.81 -0.29
CA VAL A 27 9.98 -7.20 -1.63
C VAL A 27 11.30 -7.33 -2.38
N ARG A 28 12.43 -6.97 -1.76
CA ARG A 28 13.75 -7.09 -2.39
C ARG A 28 14.01 -8.53 -2.85
N SER A 29 13.75 -9.49 -1.98
CA SER A 29 13.96 -10.92 -2.25
C SER A 29 13.08 -11.41 -3.39
N ALA A 30 11.80 -11.01 -3.39
CA ALA A 30 10.86 -11.38 -4.45
C ALA A 30 11.26 -10.82 -5.81
N ILE A 31 11.70 -9.55 -5.89
CA ILE A 31 12.18 -8.96 -7.15
C ILE A 31 13.43 -9.71 -7.65
N ALA A 32 14.37 -10.03 -6.75
CA ALA A 32 15.59 -10.76 -7.10
C ALA A 32 15.31 -12.20 -7.57
N GLU A 33 14.31 -12.87 -6.99
CA GLU A 33 13.91 -14.23 -7.36
C GLU A 33 13.14 -14.26 -8.68
N VAL A 34 12.12 -13.40 -8.82
CA VAL A 34 11.23 -13.36 -9.99
C VAL A 34 11.95 -12.81 -11.21
N ARG A 35 12.86 -11.84 -11.01
CA ARG A 35 13.54 -11.08 -12.08
C ARG A 35 12.55 -10.54 -13.13
N PRO A 36 11.58 -9.70 -12.70
CA PRO A 36 10.54 -9.23 -13.60
C PRO A 36 11.06 -8.18 -14.59
N ASP A 37 10.42 -8.07 -15.76
CA ASP A 37 10.68 -7.00 -16.72
C ASP A 37 10.13 -5.64 -16.24
N ALA A 38 9.12 -5.66 -15.36
CA ALA A 38 8.54 -4.49 -14.73
C ALA A 38 7.96 -4.82 -13.34
N VAL A 39 8.01 -3.84 -12.43
CA VAL A 39 7.36 -3.86 -11.13
C VAL A 39 6.19 -2.89 -11.14
N ALA A 40 5.04 -3.33 -10.66
CA ALA A 40 3.84 -2.51 -10.60
C ALA A 40 3.43 -2.32 -9.13
N LEU A 41 3.15 -1.08 -8.73
CA LEU A 41 2.81 -0.70 -7.36
C LEU A 41 1.38 -0.16 -7.29
N THR A 42 0.66 -0.52 -6.23
CA THR A 42 -0.71 -0.07 -5.93
C THR A 42 -0.70 1.34 -5.31
N VAL A 43 -0.07 2.27 -6.01
CA VAL A 43 0.03 3.68 -5.65
C VAL A 43 -0.27 4.54 -6.88
N GLY A 44 -0.68 5.79 -6.65
CA GLY A 44 -0.88 6.78 -7.71
C GLY A 44 0.45 7.22 -8.33
N ARG A 45 0.36 7.99 -9.42
CA ARG A 45 1.56 8.49 -10.14
C ARG A 45 2.37 9.44 -9.27
N GLU A 46 1.68 10.31 -8.55
CA GLU A 46 2.25 11.32 -7.65
C GLU A 46 3.00 10.66 -6.49
N GLU A 47 2.43 9.61 -5.90
CA GLU A 47 3.08 8.84 -4.83
C GLU A 47 4.31 8.07 -5.35
N LEU A 48 4.25 7.51 -6.56
CA LEU A 48 5.42 6.89 -7.19
C LEU A 48 6.54 7.91 -7.45
N ASP A 49 6.22 9.11 -7.90
CA ASP A 49 7.19 10.19 -8.12
C ASP A 49 7.83 10.61 -6.79
N ALA A 50 7.03 10.74 -5.72
CA ALA A 50 7.52 11.03 -4.38
C ALA A 50 8.43 9.92 -3.83
N LEU A 51 8.07 8.64 -4.01
CA LEU A 51 8.90 7.49 -3.63
C LEU A 51 10.21 7.44 -4.41
N THR A 52 10.21 7.87 -5.68
CA THR A 52 11.40 7.92 -6.53
C THR A 52 12.37 9.03 -6.10
N ALA A 53 11.85 10.14 -5.61
CA ALA A 53 12.62 11.28 -5.09
C ALA A 53 12.97 11.15 -3.60
N TYR A 54 12.48 10.12 -2.92
CA TYR A 54 12.61 9.95 -1.47
C TYR A 54 14.07 9.81 -1.00
N ASP A 55 14.41 10.51 0.07
CA ASP A 55 15.78 10.64 0.61
C ASP A 55 16.06 9.77 1.84
N GLY A 56 15.06 9.05 2.35
CA GLY A 56 15.18 8.19 3.54
C GLY A 56 14.63 8.80 4.84
N ALA A 57 14.09 10.02 4.81
CA ALA A 57 13.50 10.67 5.98
C ALA A 57 12.20 10.00 6.47
N GLN A 58 12.15 9.63 7.76
CA GLN A 58 10.92 9.12 8.36
C GLN A 58 9.84 10.20 8.39
N ALA A 59 8.66 9.89 7.85
CA ALA A 59 7.49 10.75 7.93
C ALA A 59 6.60 10.37 9.13
N GLU A 60 5.90 11.36 9.69
CA GLU A 60 4.89 11.14 10.72
C GLU A 60 3.53 10.76 10.08
N PRO A 61 2.65 10.06 10.84
CA PRO A 61 1.26 9.90 10.48
C PRO A 61 0.60 11.26 10.20
N ALA A 62 -0.19 11.35 9.13
CA ALA A 62 -0.80 12.61 8.72
C ALA A 62 -2.16 12.87 9.40
N ASN A 63 -2.80 11.83 9.90
CA ASN A 63 -4.14 11.89 10.49
C ASN A 63 -4.34 10.75 11.52
N TRP A 64 -5.47 10.81 12.23
CA TRP A 64 -5.81 9.86 13.29
C TRP A 64 -5.97 8.40 12.80
N GLU A 65 -6.37 8.18 11.54
CA GLU A 65 -6.50 6.83 10.94
C GLU A 65 -5.12 6.22 10.77
N GLU A 66 -4.19 6.98 10.19
CA GLU A 66 -2.81 6.56 10.06
C GLU A 66 -2.15 6.33 11.42
N GLU A 67 -2.43 7.17 12.42
CA GLU A 67 -1.95 6.96 13.79
C GLU A 67 -2.45 5.63 14.36
N MET A 68 -3.74 5.33 14.19
CA MET A 68 -4.35 4.07 14.64
C MET A 68 -3.78 2.87 13.89
N TYR A 69 -3.60 2.98 12.57
CA TYR A 69 -2.98 1.95 11.74
C TYR A 69 -1.56 1.63 12.20
N VAL A 70 -0.74 2.67 12.40
CA VAL A 70 0.63 2.53 12.92
C VAL A 70 0.64 1.94 14.32
N ALA A 71 -0.25 2.39 15.20
CA ALA A 71 -0.37 1.86 16.56
C ALA A 71 -0.77 0.38 16.56
N GLY A 72 -1.72 -0.01 15.71
CA GLY A 72 -2.15 -1.40 15.56
C GLY A 72 -1.04 -2.29 15.00
N LEU A 73 -0.29 -1.84 13.99
CA LEU A 73 0.81 -2.63 13.41
C LEU A 73 2.01 -2.82 14.35
N ARG A 74 2.25 -1.88 15.28
CA ARG A 74 3.39 -1.93 16.20
C ARG A 74 3.44 -3.18 17.09
N GLN A 75 2.33 -3.90 17.23
CA GLN A 75 2.32 -5.17 17.96
C GLN A 75 3.05 -6.30 17.23
N TRP A 76 3.24 -6.21 15.91
CA TRP A 76 3.95 -7.22 15.10
C TRP A 76 5.34 -6.79 14.63
N GLY A 77 5.74 -5.53 14.84
CA GLY A 77 7.10 -5.07 14.55
C GLY A 77 7.22 -3.57 14.35
N ASP A 78 8.42 -3.14 13.94
CA ASP A 78 8.68 -1.74 13.63
C ASP A 78 7.91 -1.29 12.39
N VAL A 79 7.30 -0.10 12.49
CA VAL A 79 6.48 0.50 11.44
C VAL A 79 7.17 1.76 10.91
N ARG A 80 7.28 1.90 9.59
CA ARG A 80 7.90 3.05 8.93
C ARG A 80 7.03 3.68 7.86
N LYS A 81 7.22 4.98 7.69
CA LYS A 81 6.61 5.80 6.64
C LYS A 81 7.71 6.63 5.94
N PRO A 82 7.77 6.65 4.60
CA PRO A 82 6.96 5.86 3.66
C PRO A 82 7.11 4.34 3.83
N PRO A 83 6.14 3.53 3.38
CA PRO A 83 6.13 2.09 3.58
C PRO A 83 7.40 1.41 3.03
N PRO A 84 8.11 0.59 3.84
CA PRO A 84 9.32 -0.10 3.40
C PRO A 84 9.13 -0.96 2.15
N CYS A 85 7.97 -1.62 2.00
CA CYS A 85 7.65 -2.40 0.81
C CYS A 85 7.73 -1.57 -0.49
N PHE A 86 7.22 -0.33 -0.49
CA PHE A 86 7.26 0.53 -1.68
C PHE A 86 8.64 1.16 -1.89
N VAL A 87 9.28 1.63 -0.82
CA VAL A 87 10.64 2.18 -0.89
C VAL A 87 11.61 1.14 -1.44
N GLU A 88 11.56 -0.10 -0.96
CA GLU A 88 12.42 -1.17 -1.44
C GLU A 88 12.07 -1.64 -2.85
N ALA A 89 10.79 -1.60 -3.25
CA ALA A 89 10.42 -1.91 -4.62
C ALA A 89 11.07 -0.93 -5.61
N VAL A 90 10.93 0.38 -5.34
CA VAL A 90 11.51 1.44 -6.20
C VAL A 90 13.03 1.36 -6.19
N ARG A 91 13.64 1.24 -5.01
CA ARG A 91 15.11 1.14 -4.87
C ARG A 91 15.67 -0.07 -5.62
N THR A 92 15.13 -1.26 -5.36
CA THR A 92 15.61 -2.52 -5.95
C THR A 92 15.40 -2.52 -7.46
N ALA A 93 14.24 -2.06 -7.95
CA ALA A 93 13.99 -1.95 -9.38
C ALA A 93 14.96 -0.98 -10.07
N LYS A 94 15.25 0.17 -9.45
CA LYS A 94 16.22 1.14 -9.96
C LYS A 94 17.64 0.55 -10.01
N GLU A 95 18.07 -0.17 -8.96
CA GLU A 95 19.37 -0.85 -8.92
C GLU A 95 19.52 -1.90 -10.02
N LEU A 96 18.44 -2.59 -10.37
CA LEU A 96 18.41 -3.65 -11.40
C LEU A 96 18.07 -3.14 -12.81
N GLY A 97 17.77 -1.85 -12.98
CA GLY A 97 17.32 -1.30 -14.26
C GLY A 97 15.93 -1.78 -14.70
N VAL A 98 15.09 -2.23 -13.76
CA VAL A 98 13.72 -2.69 -14.00
C VAL A 98 12.75 -1.51 -13.97
N ALA A 99 11.78 -1.52 -14.88
CA ALA A 99 10.77 -0.47 -14.98
C ALA A 99 9.79 -0.53 -13.78
N VAL A 100 9.48 0.61 -13.17
CA VAL A 100 8.41 0.71 -12.15
C VAL A 100 7.17 1.40 -12.74
N ARG A 101 5.97 0.93 -12.39
CA ARG A 101 4.68 1.46 -12.85
C ARG A 101 3.72 1.67 -11.69
N ALA A 102 3.04 2.81 -11.68
CA ALA A 102 1.89 3.07 -10.81
C ALA A 102 0.65 2.37 -11.40
N LEU A 103 -0.16 1.73 -10.54
CA LEU A 103 -1.39 1.04 -10.93
C LEU A 103 -2.66 1.75 -10.46
N ASP A 104 -2.55 2.62 -9.44
CA ASP A 104 -3.73 3.30 -8.90
C ASP A 104 -4.06 4.57 -9.70
N PHE A 105 -5.23 5.14 -9.42
CA PHE A 105 -5.61 6.45 -9.93
C PHE A 105 -4.61 7.52 -9.50
N ASN A 106 -4.38 8.48 -10.39
CA ASN A 106 -3.81 9.76 -9.98
C ASN A 106 -4.89 10.62 -9.30
N ASP A 107 -4.45 11.69 -8.65
CA ASP A 107 -5.34 12.56 -7.87
C ASP A 107 -6.48 13.17 -8.73
N GLU A 108 -6.19 13.50 -10.00
CA GLU A 108 -7.14 14.10 -10.93
C GLU A 108 -8.23 13.09 -11.33
N ASP A 109 -7.83 11.91 -11.82
CA ASP A 109 -8.71 10.81 -12.22
C ASP A 109 -9.57 10.35 -11.03
N TYR A 110 -8.98 10.27 -9.84
CA TYR A 110 -9.70 9.94 -8.61
C TYR A 110 -10.77 10.97 -8.29
N THR A 111 -10.42 12.27 -8.34
CA THR A 111 -11.35 13.36 -8.04
C THR A 111 -12.50 13.41 -9.05
N GLU A 112 -12.21 13.25 -10.34
CA GLU A 112 -13.23 13.21 -11.38
C GLU A 112 -14.18 12.01 -11.19
N ALA A 113 -13.64 10.82 -10.97
CA ALA A 113 -14.44 9.63 -10.71
C ALA A 113 -15.30 9.78 -9.45
N PHE A 114 -14.73 10.32 -8.37
CA PHE A 114 -15.43 10.51 -7.09
C PHE A 114 -16.60 11.48 -7.24
N THR A 115 -16.35 12.67 -7.82
CA THR A 115 -17.38 13.69 -8.02
C THR A 115 -18.48 13.25 -9.00
N ALA A 116 -18.15 12.43 -9.98
CA ALA A 116 -19.12 11.90 -10.94
C ALA A 116 -20.02 10.79 -10.37
N LYS A 117 -19.59 10.10 -9.30
CA LYS A 117 -20.24 8.87 -8.82
C LYS A 117 -20.76 8.93 -7.39
N ILE A 118 -20.18 9.75 -6.52
CA ILE A 118 -20.51 9.79 -5.11
C ILE A 118 -21.51 10.92 -4.82
N GLY A 119 -22.72 10.53 -4.42
CA GLY A 119 -23.77 11.46 -4.05
C GLY A 119 -23.67 11.95 -2.61
N THR A 120 -24.37 13.04 -2.30
CA THR A 120 -24.42 13.59 -0.92
C THR A 120 -24.98 12.59 0.10
N LEU A 121 -25.93 11.75 -0.31
CA LEU A 121 -26.48 10.72 0.58
C LEU A 121 -25.41 9.68 0.92
N ASP A 122 -24.62 9.23 -0.04
CA ASP A 122 -23.55 8.24 0.17
C ASP A 122 -22.55 8.73 1.23
N LEU A 123 -22.19 10.02 1.18
CA LEU A 123 -21.32 10.64 2.20
C LEU A 123 -21.92 10.61 3.60
N LEU A 124 -23.23 10.90 3.73
CA LEU A 124 -23.92 10.89 5.02
C LEU A 124 -24.04 9.48 5.60
N TRP A 125 -24.26 8.46 4.76
CA TRP A 125 -24.29 7.06 5.17
C TRP A 125 -22.92 6.56 5.57
N HIS A 126 -21.88 6.87 4.79
CA HIS A 126 -20.49 6.51 5.07
C HIS A 126 -20.04 7.02 6.45
N THR A 127 -20.27 8.31 6.71
CA THR A 127 -19.88 8.95 7.99
C THR A 127 -20.53 8.26 9.21
N ARG A 128 -21.76 7.75 9.07
CA ARG A 128 -22.46 7.04 10.15
C ARG A 128 -21.89 5.63 10.36
N LEU A 129 -21.57 4.92 9.28
CA LEU A 129 -20.97 3.59 9.34
C LEU A 129 -19.57 3.65 9.95
N GLU A 130 -18.76 4.61 9.52
CA GLU A 130 -17.40 4.83 10.01
C GLU A 130 -17.36 5.07 11.53
N LYS A 131 -18.28 5.92 12.04
CA LYS A 131 -18.41 6.14 13.49
C LYS A 131 -18.74 4.86 14.27
N LYS A 132 -19.53 3.96 13.68
CA LYS A 132 -19.91 2.69 14.32
C LYS A 132 -18.77 1.66 14.26
N ALA A 133 -18.01 1.65 13.16
CA ALA A 133 -16.85 0.78 12.99
C ALA A 133 -15.73 1.14 14.00
N ARG A 134 -15.49 2.44 14.22
CA ARG A 134 -14.51 2.96 15.21
C ARG A 134 -14.71 2.49 16.65
N GLU A 135 -15.92 2.03 17.03
CA GLU A 135 -16.22 1.56 18.38
C GLU A 135 -15.88 0.07 18.60
N HIS A 136 -15.60 -0.68 17.53
CA HIS A 136 -15.25 -2.10 17.60
C HIS A 136 -13.73 -2.24 17.62
N GLY A 137 -13.19 -2.98 18.60
CA GLY A 137 -11.76 -3.30 18.64
C GLY A 137 -11.38 -4.38 17.63
N PHE A 138 -10.08 -4.47 17.32
CA PHE A 138 -9.54 -5.46 16.38
C PHE A 138 -9.39 -6.85 17.01
N LEU A 139 -9.79 -7.90 16.30
CA LEU A 139 -9.65 -9.31 16.70
C LEU A 139 -8.48 -10.02 16.00
N ALA A 140 -7.87 -9.38 15.01
CA ALA A 140 -6.75 -9.90 14.24
C ALA A 140 -5.61 -10.47 15.09
N THR A 141 -5.10 -11.62 14.66
CA THR A 141 -3.97 -12.30 15.33
C THR A 141 -2.67 -12.20 14.52
N THR A 142 -2.77 -11.84 13.25
CA THR A 142 -1.66 -11.63 12.33
C THR A 142 -1.70 -10.21 11.74
N PRO A 143 -0.56 -9.65 11.28
CA PRO A 143 -0.55 -8.34 10.67
C PRO A 143 -1.36 -8.31 9.36
N GLU A 144 -1.40 -9.41 8.61
CA GLU A 144 -2.25 -9.52 7.41
C GLU A 144 -3.75 -9.47 7.76
N GLU A 145 -4.19 -10.22 8.78
CA GLU A 145 -5.57 -10.15 9.26
C GLU A 145 -5.92 -8.75 9.75
N PHE A 146 -4.98 -8.06 10.41
CA PHE A 146 -5.21 -6.72 10.92
C PHE A 146 -5.43 -5.71 9.82
N VAL A 147 -4.62 -5.72 8.76
CA VAL A 147 -4.81 -4.79 7.63
C VAL A 147 -6.17 -5.05 6.96
N LEU A 148 -6.54 -6.33 6.79
CA LEU A 148 -7.85 -6.68 6.24
C LEU A 148 -9.02 -6.24 7.13
N GLU A 149 -8.88 -6.35 8.45
CA GLU A 149 -9.89 -5.91 9.42
C GLU A 149 -9.96 -4.38 9.52
N PHE A 150 -8.82 -3.69 9.38
CA PHE A 150 -8.73 -2.23 9.39
C PHE A 150 -9.41 -1.60 8.17
N ASP A 151 -9.33 -2.25 7.01
CA ASP A 151 -9.92 -1.79 5.75
C ASP A 151 -11.41 -2.19 5.59
N ALA A 152 -11.98 -2.98 6.52
CA ALA A 152 -13.34 -3.55 6.43
C ALA A 152 -14.46 -2.60 6.94
#